data_AF-A0A4V3XE74-F1
#
_entry.id   AF-A0A4V3XE74-F1
#
_cell.length_a   1.000
_cell.length_b   1.000
_cell.length_c   1.000
_cell.angle_alpha   90.00
_cell.angle_beta   90.00
_cell.angle_gamma   90.00
#
_symmetry.space_group_name_H-M   'P 1'
#
loop_
_entity.id
_entity.type
_entity.pdbx_description
1 polymer ?
#
loop_
_entity_poly.entity_id
_entity_poly.type
_entity_poly.pdbx_seq_one_letter_code
_entity_poly.pdbx_strand_id
1 'polypeptide(L)'
;MDVPSDIHVRESISSSDGNPSVKPAPKSPAMPVPFTYAPSPDGTDENLLIFLHGLGDTHVPFSSLARSLNLPQTATLSLRAPEQIPYLYEDAYQWYPSFTPLGELDPHPNPTPALTLLSKILSHLTRDCHWPMHRIHMFGFAQGGSVAVEFTLKLWRDSVPSSPPNNLDGTLGSVVSISGPLLSYPTLTSLSPTPLLYFHRTLPSTSFDIAAFRKGFAVVSEVKIPGQGDAMPKSRTEWEPIMRFWSERLGRRVRGGGLYEVTNETASV
;
A
#
# COMPACT_ATOMS: atom_id res chain seq x y z
N MET A 1 -16.24 -34.16 -51.10
CA MET A 1 -15.60 -33.94 -49.78
C MET A 1 -14.97 -32.58 -49.87
N ASP A 2 -15.64 -31.57 -49.30
CA ASP A 2 -15.12 -30.20 -49.25
C ASP A 2 -13.96 -30.14 -48.26
N VAL A 3 -12.83 -29.60 -48.73
CA VAL A 3 -11.69 -29.27 -47.88
C VAL A 3 -12.02 -27.93 -47.22
N PRO A 4 -11.95 -27.79 -45.88
CA PRO A 4 -12.18 -26.50 -45.23
C PRO A 4 -11.14 -25.48 -45.71
N SER A 5 -11.62 -24.30 -46.11
CA SER A 5 -10.81 -23.11 -46.40
C SER A 5 -9.78 -22.84 -45.30
N ASP A 6 -8.56 -22.45 -45.69
CA ASP A 6 -7.39 -22.32 -44.83
C ASP A 6 -7.65 -21.51 -43.55
N ILE A 7 -7.77 -22.20 -42.42
CA ILE A 7 -7.91 -21.60 -41.10
C ILE A 7 -6.53 -21.12 -40.64
N HIS A 8 -6.39 -19.81 -40.48
CA HIS A 8 -5.15 -19.19 -40.00
C HIS A 8 -5.30 -18.74 -38.55
N VAL A 9 -4.31 -19.09 -37.73
CA VAL A 9 -4.18 -18.63 -36.35
C VAL A 9 -3.18 -17.48 -36.34
N ARG A 10 -3.64 -16.28 -35.99
CA ARG A 10 -2.76 -15.12 -35.75
C ARG A 10 -2.78 -14.81 -34.26
N GLU A 11 -1.60 -14.48 -33.73
CA GLU A 11 -1.52 -13.86 -32.41
C GLU A 11 -2.27 -12.53 -32.50
N SER A 12 -3.33 -12.36 -31.71
CA SER A 12 -3.90 -11.04 -31.59
C SER A 12 -2.83 -10.17 -30.95
N ILE A 13 -2.37 -9.15 -31.68
CA ILE A 13 -1.85 -7.95 -31.03
C ILE A 13 -3.08 -7.29 -30.41
N SER A 14 -3.65 -7.95 -29.39
CA SER A 14 -4.53 -7.28 -28.46
C SER A 14 -3.70 -6.10 -27.98
N SER A 15 -4.15 -4.90 -28.30
CA SER A 15 -3.62 -3.67 -27.76
C SER A 15 -3.42 -3.92 -26.28
N SER A 16 -2.16 -4.07 -25.85
CA SER A 16 -1.80 -4.09 -24.45
C SER A 16 -2.64 -3.01 -23.79
N ASP A 17 -3.38 -3.33 -22.73
CA ASP A 17 -4.02 -2.33 -21.87
C ASP A 17 -3.13 -1.08 -21.89
N GLY A 18 -3.65 0.08 -22.32
CA GLY A 18 -2.85 1.28 -22.66
C GLY A 18 -1.96 1.83 -21.54
N ASN A 19 -1.85 1.09 -20.43
CA ASN A 19 -0.97 1.29 -19.31
C ASN A 19 0.45 0.76 -19.61
N PRO A 20 1.48 1.62 -19.57
CA PRO A 20 2.85 1.22 -19.82
C PRO A 20 3.29 0.12 -18.85
N SER A 21 4.22 -0.73 -19.30
CA SER A 21 4.82 -1.77 -18.45
C SER A 21 5.60 -1.18 -17.29
N VAL A 22 6.21 -0.01 -17.46
CA VAL A 22 6.91 0.75 -16.41
C VAL A 22 6.21 2.08 -16.23
N LYS A 23 5.91 2.47 -15.00
CA LYS A 23 5.18 3.70 -14.69
C LYS A 23 6.14 4.87 -14.46
N PRO A 24 5.72 6.12 -14.75
CA PRO A 24 6.56 7.28 -14.44
C PRO A 24 6.92 7.33 -12.95
N ALA A 25 8.20 7.55 -12.66
CA ALA A 25 8.67 7.75 -11.30
C ALA A 25 8.15 9.10 -10.75
N PRO A 26 7.78 9.19 -9.45
CA PRO A 26 7.35 10.44 -8.82
C PRO A 26 8.48 11.48 -8.77
N LYS A 27 8.13 12.77 -8.86
CA LYS A 27 9.10 13.89 -9.02
C LYS A 27 9.00 14.95 -7.91
N SER A 28 10.12 15.62 -7.64
CA SER A 28 10.35 16.41 -6.42
C SER A 28 9.78 17.83 -6.28
N PRO A 29 8.88 18.40 -7.12
CA PRO A 29 7.99 19.42 -6.59
C PRO A 29 6.70 18.82 -6.03
N ALA A 30 6.25 17.68 -6.55
CA ALA A 30 4.98 17.06 -6.16
C ALA A 30 5.11 16.12 -4.95
N MET A 31 6.34 15.76 -4.59
CA MET A 31 6.70 14.98 -3.41
C MET A 31 7.36 15.90 -2.37
N PRO A 32 6.62 16.48 -1.41
CA PRO A 32 7.13 17.55 -0.53
C PRO A 32 7.93 17.02 0.68
N VAL A 33 8.40 15.78 0.62
CA VAL A 33 9.28 15.15 1.62
C VAL A 33 10.32 14.29 0.90
N PRO A 34 11.50 14.05 1.50
CA PRO A 34 12.44 13.08 0.95
C PRO A 34 11.85 11.68 0.85
N PHE A 35 12.19 11.01 -0.24
CA PHE A 35 11.69 9.69 -0.57
C PHE A 35 12.71 8.90 -1.38
N THR A 36 12.55 7.57 -1.36
CA THR A 36 13.25 6.64 -2.25
C THR A 36 12.21 5.88 -3.04
N TYR A 37 12.28 6.01 -4.37
CA TYR A 37 11.47 5.22 -5.29
C TYR A 37 12.36 4.19 -5.99
N ALA A 38 11.87 2.97 -6.13
CA ALA A 38 12.47 1.96 -7.00
C ALA A 38 11.38 1.30 -7.87
N PRO A 39 11.58 1.21 -9.20
CA PRO A 39 10.67 0.49 -10.07
C PRO A 39 10.69 -1.02 -9.74
N SER A 40 9.72 -1.76 -10.27
CA SER A 40 9.69 -3.21 -10.10
C SER A 40 10.95 -3.89 -10.63
N PRO A 41 11.52 -4.88 -9.91
CA PRO A 41 12.73 -5.59 -10.34
C PRO A 41 12.56 -6.40 -11.63
N ASP A 42 11.32 -6.74 -12.02
CA ASP A 42 11.02 -7.49 -13.24
C ASP A 42 10.61 -6.59 -14.43
N GLY A 43 10.69 -5.27 -14.26
CA GLY A 43 10.36 -4.29 -15.29
C GLY A 43 8.87 -4.23 -15.64
N THR A 44 7.98 -4.69 -14.73
CA THR A 44 6.54 -4.52 -14.83
C THR A 44 5.96 -3.89 -13.57
N ASP A 45 5.60 -2.61 -13.64
CA ASP A 45 5.01 -1.84 -12.56
C ASP A 45 3.49 -2.05 -12.50
N GLU A 46 3.08 -3.23 -12.01
CA GLU A 46 1.66 -3.53 -11.82
C GLU A 46 1.15 -3.05 -10.46
N ASN A 47 2.00 -3.08 -9.43
CA ASN A 47 1.69 -2.69 -8.06
C ASN A 47 2.67 -1.63 -7.53
N LEU A 48 2.20 -0.79 -6.61
CA LEU A 48 3.04 0.13 -5.85
C LEU A 48 2.87 -0.15 -4.36
N LEU A 49 3.98 -0.44 -3.67
CA LEU A 49 4.00 -0.58 -2.21
C LEU A 49 4.66 0.63 -1.55
N ILE A 50 3.88 1.37 -0.78
CA ILE A 50 4.31 2.57 -0.06
C ILE A 50 4.70 2.19 1.37
N PHE A 51 5.92 2.54 1.79
CA PHE A 51 6.47 2.27 3.11
C PHE A 51 6.51 3.52 3.99
N LEU A 52 5.98 3.40 5.20
CA LEU A 52 5.99 4.44 6.24
C LEU A 52 6.75 3.93 7.48
N HIS A 53 7.85 4.59 7.81
CA HIS A 53 8.71 4.20 8.93
C HIS A 53 8.11 4.54 10.31
N GLY A 54 8.69 3.97 11.37
CA GLY A 54 8.31 4.25 12.76
C GLY A 54 8.92 5.56 13.28
N LEU A 55 8.51 5.95 14.49
CA LEU A 55 9.02 7.14 15.19
C LEU A 55 10.55 7.07 15.34
N GLY A 56 11.23 8.17 15.01
CA GLY A 56 12.68 8.31 15.22
C GLY A 56 13.54 7.67 14.14
N ASP A 57 12.95 7.20 13.05
CA ASP A 57 13.66 6.60 11.92
C ASP A 57 13.63 7.52 10.68
N THR A 58 14.16 7.03 9.57
CA THR A 58 14.06 7.62 8.24
C THR A 58 13.50 6.60 7.23
N HIS A 59 13.22 7.07 6.03
CA HIS A 59 12.87 6.21 4.89
C HIS A 59 14.00 5.27 4.40
N VAL A 60 15.27 5.51 4.77
CA VAL A 60 16.41 4.81 4.16
C VAL A 60 16.42 3.31 4.53
N PRO A 61 16.30 2.89 5.80
CA PRO A 61 16.20 1.47 6.15
C PRO A 61 14.98 0.79 5.50
N PHE A 62 13.86 1.50 5.42
CA PHE A 62 12.63 1.01 4.80
C PHE A 62 12.78 0.82 3.29
N SER A 63 13.59 1.63 2.60
CA SER A 63 13.91 1.42 1.19
C SER A 63 14.76 0.18 0.95
N SER A 64 15.67 -0.14 1.87
CA SER A 64 16.45 -1.38 1.83
C SER A 64 15.58 -2.60 2.12
N LEU A 65 14.69 -2.51 3.11
CA LEU A 65 13.68 -3.54 3.36
C LEU A 65 12.81 -3.78 2.13
N ALA A 66 12.25 -2.71 1.56
CA ALA A 66 11.36 -2.77 0.39
C ALA A 66 12.01 -3.53 -0.78
N ARG A 67 13.28 -3.24 -1.09
CA ARG A 67 14.05 -3.97 -2.12
C ARG A 67 14.30 -5.43 -1.74
N SER A 68 14.59 -5.71 -0.47
CA SER A 68 14.88 -7.08 0.00
C SER A 68 13.67 -8.02 -0.07
N LEU A 69 12.44 -7.49 -0.01
CA LEU A 69 11.22 -8.29 -0.16
C LEU A 69 11.06 -8.85 -1.58
N ASN A 70 11.65 -8.19 -2.59
CA ASN A 70 11.68 -8.64 -3.98
C ASN A 70 10.31 -9.10 -4.52
N LEU A 71 9.27 -8.31 -4.23
CA LEU A 71 7.90 -8.62 -4.63
C LEU A 71 7.75 -8.53 -6.16
N PRO A 72 7.11 -9.53 -6.81
CA PRO A 72 6.93 -9.53 -8.26
C PRO A 72 6.04 -8.38 -8.69
N GLN A 73 6.37 -7.78 -9.82
CA GLN A 73 5.62 -6.71 -10.48
C GLN A 73 5.25 -5.54 -9.55
N THR A 74 6.08 -5.29 -8.52
CA THR A 74 5.81 -4.30 -7.48
C THR A 74 6.92 -3.27 -7.41
N ALA A 75 6.61 -2.03 -7.76
CA ALA A 75 7.45 -0.87 -7.46
C ALA A 75 7.31 -0.51 -5.98
N THR A 76 8.32 0.17 -5.44
CA THR A 76 8.35 0.56 -4.02
C THR A 76 8.62 2.04 -3.85
N LEU A 77 7.97 2.63 -2.84
CA LEU A 77 8.13 4.03 -2.46
C LEU A 77 8.27 4.14 -0.94
N SER A 78 9.44 4.49 -0.44
CA SER A 78 9.66 4.75 0.99
C SER A 78 9.67 6.25 1.24
N LEU A 79 8.80 6.72 2.13
CA LEU A 79 8.62 8.13 2.44
C LEU A 79 9.23 8.46 3.80
N ARG A 80 9.93 9.60 3.89
CA ARG A 80 10.37 10.14 5.18
C ARG A 80 9.23 10.92 5.81
N ALA A 81 9.07 10.79 7.11
CA ALA A 81 8.13 11.61 7.85
C ALA A 81 8.54 13.11 7.76
N PRO A 82 7.56 14.03 7.79
CA PRO A 82 7.81 15.44 7.48
C PRO A 82 8.51 16.21 8.61
N GLU A 83 8.37 15.77 9.86
CA GLU A 83 8.84 16.51 11.02
C GLU A 83 10.10 15.86 11.59
N GLN A 84 11.16 16.64 11.77
CA GLN A 84 12.36 16.18 12.47
C GLN A 84 12.13 16.26 13.98
N ILE A 85 12.51 15.22 14.70
CA ILE A 85 12.43 15.21 16.16
C ILE A 85 13.48 16.19 16.71
N PRO A 86 13.09 17.20 17.51
CA PRO A 86 14.04 18.16 18.06
C PRO A 86 15.07 17.51 19.00
N TYR A 87 16.26 18.12 19.08
CA TYR A 87 17.31 17.80 20.06
C TYR A 87 17.94 16.40 19.97
N LEU A 88 17.69 15.65 18.89
CA LEU A 88 18.42 14.42 18.59
C LEU A 88 19.61 14.72 17.66
N TYR A 89 20.76 14.08 17.93
CA TYR A 89 21.95 14.18 17.08
C TYR A 89 21.81 13.40 15.78
N GLU A 90 20.94 12.39 15.76
CA GLU A 90 20.68 11.52 14.63
C GLU A 90 19.54 12.07 13.76
N ASP A 91 19.53 11.68 12.48
CA ASP A 91 18.43 11.95 11.56
C ASP A 91 17.20 11.13 11.98
N ALA A 92 16.38 11.72 12.86
CA ALA A 92 15.22 11.08 13.45
C ALA A 92 13.95 11.88 13.12
N TYR A 93 12.95 11.23 12.51
CA TYR A 93 11.74 11.90 12.03
C TYR A 93 10.48 11.28 12.60
N GLN A 94 9.41 12.07 12.65
CA GLN A 94 8.10 11.70 13.16
C GLN A 94 6.98 12.14 12.23
N TRP A 95 5.92 11.34 12.16
CA TRP A 95 4.71 11.63 11.38
C TRP A 95 3.74 12.55 12.11
N TYR A 96 3.76 12.47 13.43
CA TYR A 96 3.02 13.29 14.37
C TYR A 96 3.80 13.36 15.70
N PRO A 97 3.64 14.41 16.52
CA PRO A 97 4.23 14.45 17.84
C PRO A 97 3.71 13.29 18.71
N SER A 98 4.62 12.53 19.32
CA SER A 98 4.27 11.47 20.29
C SER A 98 4.53 11.87 21.74
N PHE A 99 5.24 12.99 21.96
CA PHE A 99 5.60 13.45 23.29
C PHE A 99 5.19 14.90 23.51
N THR A 100 4.73 15.19 24.72
CA THR A 100 4.52 16.57 25.18
C THR A 100 5.88 17.29 25.30
N PRO A 101 5.90 18.63 25.42
CA PRO A 101 7.14 19.36 25.68
C PRO A 101 7.87 18.94 26.96
N LEU A 102 7.19 18.25 27.89
CA LEU A 102 7.76 17.69 29.12
C LEU A 102 8.31 16.27 28.93
N GLY A 103 8.20 15.69 27.73
CA GLY A 103 8.67 14.34 27.40
C GLY A 103 7.71 13.22 27.79
N GLU A 104 6.48 13.54 28.18
CA GLU A 104 5.44 12.54 28.48
C GLU A 104 4.77 12.07 27.19
N LEU A 105 4.27 10.83 27.16
CA LEU A 105 3.52 10.35 26.00
C LEU A 105 2.25 11.20 25.80
N ASP A 106 2.07 11.72 24.59
CA ASP A 106 0.86 12.48 24.24
C ASP A 106 -0.36 11.54 24.20
N PRO A 107 -1.39 11.76 25.05
CA PRO A 107 -2.60 10.94 25.05
C PRO A 107 -3.49 11.15 23.82
N HIS A 108 -3.24 12.21 23.04
CA HIS A 108 -4.07 12.63 21.91
C HIS A 108 -3.24 12.91 20.65
N PRO A 109 -2.51 11.91 20.12
CA PRO A 109 -1.68 12.08 18.93
C PRO A 109 -2.51 12.55 17.74
N ASN A 110 -2.00 13.55 17.01
CA ASN A 110 -2.68 14.14 15.86
C ASN A 110 -2.00 13.79 14.52
N PRO A 111 -2.48 12.78 13.78
CA PRO A 111 -1.88 12.38 12.50
C PRO A 111 -2.25 13.29 11.32
N THR A 112 -3.13 14.29 11.51
CA THR A 112 -3.73 15.10 10.42
C THR A 112 -2.70 15.70 9.43
N PRO A 113 -1.55 16.23 9.87
CA PRO A 113 -0.53 16.73 8.94
C PRO A 113 0.01 15.63 8.01
N ALA A 114 0.30 14.44 8.55
CA ALA A 114 0.74 13.28 7.76
C ALA A 114 -0.34 12.82 6.78
N LEU A 115 -1.61 12.79 7.20
CA LEU A 115 -2.71 12.42 6.30
C LEU A 115 -2.87 13.40 5.13
N THR A 116 -2.72 14.71 5.41
CA THR A 116 -2.78 15.76 4.39
C THR A 116 -1.62 15.65 3.39
N LEU A 117 -0.42 15.35 3.89
CA LEU A 117 0.75 15.05 3.07
C LEU A 117 0.49 13.86 2.15
N LEU A 118 -0.02 12.75 2.70
CA LEU A 118 -0.30 11.55 1.92
C LEU A 118 -1.41 11.77 0.88
N SER A 119 -2.42 12.59 1.15
CA SER A 119 -3.42 12.98 0.14
C SER A 119 -2.77 13.67 -1.08
N LYS A 120 -1.80 14.57 -0.86
CA LYS A 120 -1.08 15.25 -1.94
C LYS A 120 -0.24 14.26 -2.75
N ILE A 121 0.52 13.40 -2.06
CA ILE A 121 1.35 12.37 -2.69
C ILE A 121 0.48 11.41 -3.51
N LEU A 122 -0.62 10.91 -2.94
CA LEU A 122 -1.52 10.00 -3.62
C LEU A 122 -2.16 10.63 -4.86
N SER A 123 -2.51 11.92 -4.80
CA SER A 123 -3.01 12.65 -5.96
C SER A 123 -1.98 12.69 -7.09
N HIS A 124 -0.71 12.96 -6.78
CA HIS A 124 0.37 12.92 -7.77
C HIS A 124 0.59 11.50 -8.34
N LEU A 125 0.61 10.48 -7.48
CA LEU A 125 0.81 9.09 -7.89
C LEU A 125 -0.29 8.60 -8.84
N THR A 126 -1.54 8.97 -8.57
CA THR A 126 -2.69 8.55 -9.37
C THR A 126 -2.81 9.33 -10.67
N ARG A 127 -2.65 10.66 -10.63
CA ARG A 127 -2.85 11.54 -11.80
C ARG A 127 -1.67 11.56 -12.75
N ASP A 128 -0.46 11.72 -12.22
CA ASP A 128 0.73 12.00 -13.02
C ASP A 128 1.65 10.77 -13.17
N CYS A 129 1.61 9.85 -12.21
CA CYS A 129 2.36 8.58 -12.27
C CYS A 129 1.48 7.40 -12.70
N HIS A 130 0.19 7.65 -12.96
CA HIS A 130 -0.77 6.68 -13.50
C HIS A 130 -0.93 5.40 -12.68
N TRP A 131 -0.76 5.48 -11.36
CA TRP A 131 -1.05 4.35 -10.45
C TRP A 131 -2.55 4.24 -10.18
N PRO A 132 -3.22 3.14 -10.55
CA PRO A 132 -4.60 2.91 -10.13
C PRO A 132 -4.68 2.73 -8.61
N MET A 133 -5.71 3.28 -7.97
CA MET A 133 -5.87 3.21 -6.50
C MET A 133 -5.80 1.77 -5.96
N HIS A 134 -6.50 0.85 -6.61
CA HIS A 134 -6.55 -0.57 -6.23
C HIS A 134 -5.23 -1.34 -6.44
N ARG A 135 -4.22 -0.71 -7.06
CA ARG A 135 -2.85 -1.22 -7.21
C ARG A 135 -1.85 -0.57 -6.25
N ILE A 136 -2.30 0.38 -5.43
CA ILE A 136 -1.49 1.02 -4.40
C ILE A 136 -1.73 0.31 -3.08
N HIS A 137 -0.65 -0.12 -2.45
CA HIS A 137 -0.64 -0.83 -1.17
C HIS A 137 0.19 -0.04 -0.16
N MET A 138 -0.13 -0.17 1.13
CA MET A 138 0.61 0.49 2.19
C MET A 138 1.22 -0.53 3.16
N PHE A 139 2.41 -0.23 3.63
CA PHE A 139 3.09 -0.91 4.71
C PHE A 139 3.58 0.13 5.71
N GLY A 140 3.26 -0.04 6.98
CA GLY A 140 3.70 0.88 8.03
C GLY A 140 4.12 0.16 9.29
N PHE A 141 5.12 0.71 9.98
CA PHE A 141 5.58 0.24 11.28
C PHE A 141 5.31 1.28 12.37
N ALA A 142 4.81 0.84 13.53
CA ALA A 142 4.50 1.68 14.68
C ALA A 142 3.73 2.94 14.24
N GLN A 143 4.34 4.12 14.39
CA GLN A 143 3.77 5.37 13.93
C GLN A 143 3.35 5.37 12.45
N GLY A 144 4.21 4.86 11.56
CA GLY A 144 3.89 4.72 10.14
C GLY A 144 2.75 3.71 9.90
N GLY A 145 2.62 2.70 10.75
CA GLY A 145 1.50 1.75 10.74
C GLY A 145 0.19 2.45 11.08
N SER A 146 0.16 3.26 12.15
CA SER A 146 -0.97 4.11 12.49
C SER A 146 -1.35 5.05 11.35
N VAL A 147 -0.38 5.76 10.77
CA VAL A 147 -0.65 6.67 9.65
C VAL A 147 -1.24 5.93 8.45
N ALA A 148 -0.74 4.74 8.12
CA ALA A 148 -1.25 3.95 6.99
C ALA A 148 -2.74 3.58 7.17
N VAL A 149 -3.12 3.12 8.36
CA VAL A 149 -4.51 2.71 8.64
C VAL A 149 -5.44 3.92 8.76
N GLU A 150 -5.01 5.00 9.41
CA GLU A 150 -5.77 6.26 9.49
C GLU A 150 -5.99 6.87 8.11
N PHE A 151 -4.95 6.85 7.26
CA PHE A 151 -5.05 7.35 5.90
C PHE A 151 -6.02 6.53 5.06
N THR A 152 -5.97 5.20 5.19
CA THR A 152 -6.90 4.31 4.49
C THR A 152 -8.35 4.59 4.88
N LEU A 153 -8.63 4.78 6.17
CA LEU A 153 -9.98 5.13 6.65
C LEU A 153 -10.40 6.54 6.21
N LYS A 154 -9.47 7.50 6.17
CA LYS A 154 -9.74 8.83 5.62
C LYS A 154 -10.17 8.75 4.16
N LEU A 155 -9.43 8.03 3.32
CA LEU A 155 -9.77 7.85 1.90
C LEU A 155 -11.17 7.26 1.72
N TRP A 156 -11.50 6.24 2.53
CA TRP A 156 -12.82 5.64 2.49
C TRP A 156 -13.91 6.63 2.91
N ARG A 157 -13.74 7.35 4.01
CA ARG A 157 -14.70 8.37 4.46
C ARG A 157 -14.94 9.44 3.39
N ASP A 158 -13.90 9.86 2.69
CA ASP A 158 -14.00 10.88 1.64
C ASP A 158 -14.68 10.32 0.37
N SER A 159 -14.64 9.01 0.13
CA SER A 159 -15.24 8.37 -1.06
C SER A 159 -16.71 7.98 -0.91
N VAL A 160 -17.17 7.65 0.31
CA VAL A 160 -18.57 7.23 0.59
C VAL A 160 -19.63 8.23 0.10
N PRO A 161 -19.49 9.56 0.26
CA PRO A 161 -20.49 10.51 -0.24
C PRO A 161 -20.59 10.56 -1.77
N SER A 162 -19.58 10.05 -2.49
CA SER A 162 -19.35 10.34 -3.90
C SER A 162 -19.52 9.12 -4.82
N SER A 163 -19.78 7.92 -4.28
CA SER A 163 -19.67 6.66 -5.03
C SER A 163 -20.97 5.84 -5.00
N PRO A 164 -21.43 5.28 -6.14
CA PRO A 164 -22.45 4.24 -6.13
C PRO A 164 -21.93 2.99 -5.38
N PRO A 165 -22.82 2.18 -4.77
CA PRO A 165 -22.46 1.17 -3.76
C PRO A 165 -21.45 0.07 -4.18
N ASN A 166 -21.08 -0.02 -5.47
CA ASN A 166 -20.16 -1.03 -6.01
C ASN A 166 -18.90 -0.44 -6.68
N ASN A 167 -18.63 0.86 -6.56
CA ASN A 167 -17.43 1.44 -7.19
C ASN A 167 -16.21 1.33 -6.25
N LEU A 168 -15.30 0.41 -6.56
CA LEU A 168 -14.03 0.19 -5.85
C LEU A 168 -12.88 1.07 -6.40
N ASP A 169 -13.12 1.93 -7.39
CA ASP A 169 -12.08 2.73 -8.05
C ASP A 169 -11.37 3.72 -7.11
N GLY A 170 -11.91 3.94 -5.90
CA GLY A 170 -11.34 4.82 -4.87
C GLY A 170 -10.62 4.13 -3.71
N THR A 171 -10.48 2.81 -3.70
CA THR A 171 -9.91 2.09 -2.54
C THR A 171 -8.49 1.61 -2.82
N LEU A 172 -7.67 1.56 -1.76
CA LEU A 172 -6.33 0.98 -1.83
C LEU A 172 -6.42 -0.54 -1.97
N GLY A 173 -5.40 -1.15 -2.59
CA GLY A 173 -5.33 -2.60 -2.80
C GLY A 173 -5.17 -3.39 -1.50
N SER A 174 -4.36 -2.89 -0.55
CA SER A 174 -4.31 -3.40 0.82
C SER A 174 -3.50 -2.47 1.74
N VAL A 175 -3.63 -2.67 3.05
CA VAL A 175 -2.79 -2.04 4.08
C VAL A 175 -2.24 -3.09 5.04
N VAL A 176 -0.95 -2.99 5.35
CA VAL A 176 -0.26 -3.77 6.38
C VAL A 176 0.21 -2.80 7.46
N SER A 177 -0.26 -3.01 8.70
CA SER A 177 0.23 -2.28 9.88
C SER A 177 0.96 -3.24 10.81
N ILE A 178 2.22 -2.94 11.09
CA ILE A 178 3.06 -3.66 12.04
C ILE A 178 3.12 -2.83 13.33
N SER A 179 2.51 -3.31 14.41
CA SER A 179 2.51 -2.66 15.74
C SER A 179 2.02 -1.20 15.72
N GLY A 180 1.30 -0.78 14.67
CA GLY A 180 0.73 0.56 14.57
C GLY A 180 -0.68 0.58 15.11
N PRO A 181 -0.96 1.20 16.27
CA PRO A 181 -2.32 1.29 16.79
C PRO A 181 -3.20 2.13 15.88
N LEU A 182 -4.50 1.86 15.88
CA LEU A 182 -5.49 2.81 15.38
C LEU A 182 -5.64 3.93 16.41
N LEU A 183 -5.51 5.19 15.98
CA LEU A 183 -5.53 6.37 16.85
C LEU A 183 -6.96 6.90 17.01
N SER A 184 -7.76 6.75 15.97
CA SER A 184 -9.17 7.09 15.96
C SER A 184 -10.03 5.92 16.44
N TYR A 185 -11.27 6.25 16.82
CA TYR A 185 -12.31 5.26 17.06
C TYR A 185 -13.33 5.34 15.92
N PRO A 186 -13.29 4.43 14.93
CA PRO A 186 -14.16 4.54 13.76
C PRO A 186 -15.63 4.42 14.13
N THR A 187 -16.41 5.41 13.73
CA THR A 187 -17.88 5.41 13.78
C THR A 187 -18.43 5.47 12.35
N LEU A 188 -18.08 4.48 11.54
CA LEU A 188 -18.47 4.42 10.13
C LEU A 188 -19.82 3.74 9.95
N THR A 189 -20.63 4.25 9.03
CA THR A 189 -21.87 3.59 8.60
C THR A 189 -21.61 2.41 7.66
N SER A 190 -20.52 2.46 6.91
CA SER A 190 -20.03 1.38 6.05
C SER A 190 -18.53 1.18 6.27
N LEU A 191 -18.12 -0.07 6.40
CA LEU A 191 -16.72 -0.45 6.66
C LEU A 191 -15.87 -0.27 5.39
N SER A 192 -14.60 0.11 5.56
CA SER A 192 -13.67 0.19 4.43
C SER A 192 -13.48 -1.20 3.81
N PRO A 193 -13.62 -1.36 2.48
CA PRO A 193 -13.41 -2.63 1.81
C PRO A 193 -11.92 -2.95 1.61
N THR A 194 -11.00 -1.99 1.83
CA THR A 194 -9.55 -2.23 1.71
C THR A 194 -9.13 -3.31 2.71
N PRO A 195 -8.54 -4.43 2.26
CA PRO A 195 -8.05 -5.48 3.17
C PRO A 195 -6.93 -4.97 4.07
N LEU A 196 -7.06 -5.23 5.37
CA LEU A 196 -6.05 -4.92 6.40
C LEU A 196 -5.40 -6.21 6.92
N LEU A 197 -4.07 -6.22 6.97
CA LEU A 197 -3.32 -7.12 7.87
C LEU A 197 -2.76 -6.31 9.04
N TYR A 198 -3.07 -6.74 10.25
CA TYR A 198 -2.54 -6.16 11.47
C TYR A 198 -1.63 -7.17 12.17
N PHE A 199 -0.32 -6.89 12.16
CA PHE A 199 0.67 -7.70 12.87
C PHE A 199 1.02 -7.01 14.19
N HIS A 200 0.99 -7.74 15.30
CA HIS A 200 1.44 -7.21 16.58
C HIS A 200 2.00 -8.30 17.49
N ARG A 201 2.83 -7.85 18.44
CA ARG A 201 3.29 -8.69 19.54
C ARG A 201 2.52 -8.38 20.80
N THR A 202 2.14 -9.40 21.55
CA THR A 202 1.37 -9.23 22.78
C THR A 202 2.16 -9.59 24.03
N LEU A 203 2.12 -8.69 25.01
CA LEU A 203 2.24 -9.00 26.44
C LEU A 203 0.86 -9.03 27.10
N PRO A 204 0.73 -9.56 28.33
CA PRO A 204 -0.51 -9.50 29.11
C PRO A 204 -1.08 -8.09 29.32
N SER A 205 -0.24 -7.04 29.27
CA SER A 205 -0.60 -5.64 29.53
C SER A 205 -0.80 -4.78 28.27
N THR A 206 -0.50 -5.30 27.08
CA THR A 206 -0.64 -4.58 25.81
C THR A 206 -1.82 -5.16 25.03
N SER A 207 -3.01 -4.60 25.26
CA SER A 207 -4.18 -4.89 24.44
C SER A 207 -4.29 -3.84 23.34
N PHE A 208 -3.81 -4.15 22.14
CA PHE A 208 -4.23 -3.40 20.96
C PHE A 208 -5.68 -3.72 20.67
N ASP A 209 -6.51 -2.70 20.46
CA ASP A 209 -7.94 -2.88 20.24
C ASP A 209 -8.23 -3.33 18.80
N ILE A 210 -8.07 -4.64 18.56
CA ILE A 210 -8.48 -5.26 17.29
C ILE A 210 -9.96 -5.02 16.99
N ALA A 211 -10.80 -4.80 18.01
CA ALA A 211 -12.22 -4.52 17.80
C ALA A 211 -12.40 -3.13 17.17
N ALA A 212 -11.56 -2.14 17.49
CA ALA A 212 -11.57 -0.84 16.82
C ALA A 212 -11.24 -0.98 15.32
N PHE A 213 -10.24 -1.80 14.95
CA PHE A 213 -9.95 -2.10 13.55
C PHE A 213 -11.15 -2.76 12.84
N ARG A 214 -11.82 -3.71 13.49
CA ARG A 214 -13.02 -4.37 12.93
C ARG A 214 -14.23 -3.43 12.80
N LYS A 215 -14.22 -2.26 13.46
CA LYS A 215 -15.21 -1.18 13.24
C LYS A 215 -14.84 -0.26 12.08
N GLY A 216 -13.59 -0.29 11.62
CA GLY A 216 -13.11 0.50 10.49
C GLY A 216 -13.07 -0.26 9.17
N PHE A 217 -12.78 -1.56 9.20
CA PHE A 217 -12.43 -2.36 8.03
C PHE A 217 -13.30 -3.61 7.91
N ALA A 218 -13.72 -3.93 6.69
CA ALA A 218 -14.54 -5.11 6.38
C ALA A 218 -13.73 -6.42 6.46
N VAL A 219 -12.44 -6.36 6.09
CA VAL A 219 -11.54 -7.52 6.09
C VAL A 219 -10.32 -7.19 6.94
N VAL A 220 -10.18 -7.91 8.07
CA VAL A 220 -9.06 -7.75 9.00
C VAL A 220 -8.40 -9.10 9.26
N SER A 221 -7.16 -9.26 8.83
CA SER A 221 -6.29 -10.39 9.14
C SER A 221 -5.39 -10.02 10.30
N GLU A 222 -5.62 -10.63 11.47
CA GLU A 222 -4.78 -10.41 12.66
C GLU A 222 -3.66 -11.45 12.71
N VAL A 223 -2.41 -10.99 12.80
CA VAL A 223 -1.24 -11.82 13.06
C VAL A 223 -0.71 -11.45 14.44
N LYS A 224 -0.97 -12.34 15.41
CA LYS A 224 -0.60 -12.14 16.81
C LYS A 224 0.54 -13.09 17.18
N ILE A 225 1.69 -12.53 17.57
CA ILE A 225 2.89 -13.30 17.95
C ILE A 225 3.25 -13.06 19.43
N PRO A 226 3.63 -14.08 20.21
CA PRO A 226 4.17 -13.87 21.55
C PRO A 226 5.49 -13.09 21.50
N GLY A 227 5.66 -12.07 22.34
CA GLY A 227 6.95 -11.37 22.45
C GLY A 227 6.80 -9.96 23.01
N GLN A 228 7.94 -9.35 23.36
CA GLN A 228 7.99 -8.02 23.96
C GLN A 228 8.30 -6.95 22.93
N GLY A 229 7.59 -5.82 23.06
CA GLY A 229 7.86 -4.57 22.37
C GLY A 229 7.29 -4.49 20.95
N ASP A 230 7.17 -3.25 20.49
CA ASP A 230 6.84 -2.92 19.11
C ASP A 230 8.12 -3.01 18.29
N ALA A 231 8.24 -4.09 17.51
CA ALA A 231 9.39 -4.32 16.66
C ALA A 231 8.97 -4.81 15.28
N MET A 232 9.83 -4.63 14.30
CA MET A 232 9.64 -5.21 12.97
C MET A 232 9.67 -6.74 13.03
N PRO A 233 9.02 -7.45 12.08
CA PRO A 233 9.14 -8.90 11.97
C PRO A 233 10.61 -9.30 11.73
N LYS A 234 11.12 -10.29 12.46
CA LYS A 234 12.55 -10.62 12.51
C LYS A 234 12.93 -11.91 11.80
N SER A 235 11.97 -12.83 11.64
CA SER A 235 12.23 -14.16 11.12
C SER A 235 11.39 -14.43 9.87
N ARG A 236 11.81 -15.40 9.07
CA ARG A 236 11.02 -15.90 7.93
C ARG A 236 9.61 -16.31 8.38
N THR A 237 9.47 -16.92 9.54
CA THR A 237 8.18 -17.34 10.10
C THR A 237 7.28 -16.15 10.43
N GLU A 238 7.84 -15.06 10.94
CA GLU A 238 7.06 -13.84 11.22
C GLU A 238 6.68 -13.08 9.93
N TRP A 239 7.53 -13.14 8.90
CA TRP A 239 7.25 -12.55 7.59
C TRP A 239 6.31 -13.36 6.72
N GLU A 240 6.27 -14.69 6.89
CA GLU A 240 5.44 -15.61 6.12
C GLU A 240 3.97 -15.18 5.99
N PRO A 241 3.23 -14.86 7.07
CA PRO A 241 1.83 -14.46 6.95
C PRO A 241 1.65 -13.13 6.22
N ILE A 242 2.63 -12.22 6.29
CA ILE A 242 2.61 -10.94 5.55
C ILE A 242 2.81 -11.20 4.05
N MET A 243 3.77 -12.06 3.70
CA MET A 243 4.03 -12.44 2.31
C MET A 243 2.84 -13.20 1.72
N ARG A 244 2.21 -14.09 2.49
CA ARG A 244 0.99 -14.79 2.10
C ARG A 244 -0.14 -13.80 1.82
N PHE A 245 -0.36 -12.85 2.74
CA PHE A 245 -1.37 -11.81 2.55
C PHE A 245 -1.13 -11.02 1.25
N TRP A 246 0.11 -10.61 0.95
CA TRP A 246 0.39 -9.94 -0.31
C TRP A 246 0.22 -10.85 -1.54
N SER A 247 0.53 -12.14 -1.44
CA SER A 247 0.35 -13.07 -2.56
C SER A 247 -1.10 -13.20 -3.04
N GLU A 248 -2.07 -12.90 -2.16
CA GLU A 248 -3.50 -12.91 -2.48
C GLU A 248 -4.02 -11.57 -3.00
N ARG A 249 -3.25 -10.48 -2.84
CA ARG A 249 -3.74 -9.10 -3.06
C ARG A 249 -2.99 -8.35 -4.14
N LEU A 250 -1.72 -8.66 -4.35
CA LEU A 250 -0.94 -8.03 -5.41
C LEU A 250 -1.50 -8.45 -6.78
N GLY A 251 -1.69 -7.45 -7.63
CA GLY A 251 -2.05 -7.64 -9.03
C GLY A 251 -0.99 -8.40 -9.79
N ARG A 252 -1.43 -9.19 -10.76
CA ARG A 252 -0.54 -9.88 -11.69
C ARG A 252 -0.95 -9.57 -13.12
N ARG A 253 -0.03 -8.98 -13.88
CA ARG A 253 -0.10 -8.89 -15.32
C ARG A 253 0.50 -10.16 -15.92
N VAL A 254 -0.33 -10.97 -16.59
CA VAL A 254 0.15 -12.12 -17.35
C VAL A 254 0.72 -11.60 -18.67
N ARG A 255 2.05 -11.61 -18.83
CA ARG A 255 2.67 -11.46 -20.16
C ARG A 255 2.46 -12.76 -20.93
N GLY A 256 1.81 -12.70 -22.10
CA GLY A 256 1.70 -13.86 -23.01
C GLY A 256 0.39 -14.67 -22.95
N GLY A 257 -0.69 -14.14 -22.39
CA GLY A 257 -2.03 -14.74 -22.55
C GLY A 257 -2.67 -14.32 -23.88
N GLY A 258 -2.05 -14.67 -25.01
CA GLY A 258 -2.57 -14.36 -26.34
C GLY A 258 -3.92 -15.04 -26.56
N LEU A 259 -4.99 -14.25 -26.58
CA LEU A 259 -6.25 -14.68 -27.19
C LEU A 259 -5.96 -14.83 -28.69
N TYR A 260 -6.00 -16.06 -29.19
CA TYR A 260 -5.93 -16.30 -30.63
C TYR A 260 -7.27 -15.94 -31.25
N GLU A 261 -7.26 -15.09 -32.27
CA GLU A 261 -8.45 -14.81 -33.07
C GLU A 261 -8.43 -15.72 -34.31
N VAL A 262 -9.55 -16.38 -34.59
CA VAL A 262 -9.73 -17.19 -35.80
C VAL A 262 -10.41 -16.30 -36.84
N THR A 263 -9.65 -15.87 -37.84
CA THR A 263 -10.18 -15.06 -38.95
C THR A 263 -10.43 -15.94 -40.18
N ASN A 264 -11.64 -15.86 -40.74
CA ASN A 264 -11.95 -16.45 -42.05
C ASN A 264 -11.84 -15.35 -43.11
N GLU A 265 -10.79 -15.36 -43.93
CA GLU A 265 -10.73 -14.48 -45.10
C GLU A 265 -11.58 -15.10 -46.22
N THR A 266 -12.70 -14.45 -46.57
CA THR A 266 -13.38 -14.75 -47.83
C THR A 266 -12.63 -14.04 -48.95
N ALA A 267 -11.98 -14.81 -49.82
CA ALA A 267 -11.33 -14.31 -51.02
C ALA A 267 -12.34 -13.52 -51.87
N SER A 268 -12.17 -12.21 -51.92
CA SER A 268 -12.89 -11.33 -52.84
C SER A 268 -12.31 -11.48 -54.25
N VAL A 269 -13.20 -11.84 -55.19
CA VAL A 269 -12.97 -12.02 -56.64
C VAL A 269 -12.56 -10.72 -57.31
#